data_AF-A0A6L7F117-F1
#
_entry.id   AF-A0A6L7F117-F1
#
_cell.length_a   1.000
_cell.length_b   1.000
_cell.length_c   1.000
_cell.angle_alpha   90.00
_cell.angle_beta   90.00
_cell.angle_gamma   90.00
#
_symmetry.space_group_name_H-M   'P 1'
#
loop_
_entity.id
_entity.type
_entity.pdbx_description
1 polymer ?
#
loop_
_entity_poly.entity_id
_entity_poly.type
_entity_poly.pdbx_seq_one_letter_code
_entity_poly.pdbx_strand_id
1 'polypeptide(L)'
;MTAERGRVDRLLALTALSYAACHHLGALPEGLGQAGRGTHVTDWIDLLLPFLVLGPALATLAAARASRATWAAAAVGSMLYASGHGIHLAANSIGNVAPGETAHLWDEQVGHWIWYAGVAVVAGALAAATRDRPLPGTRRGLVVAVLLAVAVGSTWATNATGGEFSWPGLGLAALASTWGVRHRHGPGLLLAVAGAAALVVVPVSLAVV
;
A
#
# COMPACT_ATOMS: atom_id res chain seq x y z
N MET A 1 -24.14 -2.01 17.66
CA MET A 1 -23.12 -2.83 16.94
C MET A 1 -23.01 -2.54 15.44
N THR A 2 -24.08 -2.22 14.73
CA THR A 2 -24.06 -2.01 13.26
C THR A 2 -23.32 -0.74 12.80
N ALA A 3 -23.45 0.38 13.52
CA ALA A 3 -22.78 1.64 13.17
C ALA A 3 -21.25 1.59 13.31
N GLU A 4 -20.75 1.01 14.41
CA GLU A 4 -19.32 0.79 14.64
C GLU A 4 -18.74 -0.19 13.60
N ARG A 5 -19.54 -1.20 13.19
CA ARG A 5 -19.15 -2.10 12.11
C ARG A 5 -18.94 -1.35 10.80
N GLY A 6 -19.95 -0.60 10.37
CA GLY A 6 -19.88 0.19 9.13
C GLY A 6 -18.82 1.29 9.15
N ARG A 7 -18.35 1.75 10.31
CA ARG A 7 -17.23 2.70 10.40
C ARG A 7 -15.89 2.05 10.02
N VAL A 8 -15.55 0.90 10.61
CA VAL A 8 -14.31 0.18 10.31
C VAL A 8 -14.25 -0.19 8.83
N ASP A 9 -15.35 -0.73 8.29
CA ASP A 9 -15.39 -1.18 6.89
C ASP A 9 -15.18 -0.01 5.92
N ARG A 10 -15.75 1.18 6.22
CA ARG A 10 -15.52 2.41 5.45
C ARG A 10 -14.08 2.90 5.52
N LEU A 11 -13.46 2.87 6.70
CA LEU A 11 -12.08 3.30 6.88
C LEU A 11 -11.08 2.33 6.22
N LEU A 12 -11.34 1.04 6.28
CA LEU A 12 -10.55 0.04 5.58
C LEU A 12 -10.69 0.18 4.06
N ALA A 13 -11.91 0.39 3.56
CA ALA A 13 -12.14 0.68 2.15
C ALA A 13 -11.44 1.98 1.70
N LEU A 14 -11.49 3.03 2.53
CA LEU A 14 -10.76 4.27 2.28
C LEU A 14 -9.25 4.05 2.28
N THR A 15 -8.72 3.19 3.14
CA THR A 15 -7.29 2.84 3.17
C THR A 15 -6.88 2.14 1.88
N ALA A 16 -7.67 1.14 1.45
CA ALA A 16 -7.42 0.42 0.21
C ALA A 16 -7.52 1.34 -1.02
N LEU A 17 -8.51 2.23 -1.04
CA LEU A 17 -8.69 3.22 -2.11
C LEU A 17 -7.54 4.22 -2.14
N SER A 18 -7.14 4.79 -0.99
CA SER A 18 -6.01 5.72 -0.90
C SER A 18 -4.73 5.05 -1.39
N TYR A 19 -4.46 3.82 -0.95
CA TYR A 19 -3.28 3.07 -1.39
C TYR A 19 -3.30 2.83 -2.90
N ALA A 20 -4.39 2.26 -3.42
CA ALA A 20 -4.49 1.92 -4.83
C ALA A 20 -4.47 3.16 -5.74
N ALA A 21 -5.14 4.25 -5.35
CA ALA A 21 -5.19 5.45 -6.17
C ALA A 21 -3.88 6.24 -6.14
N CYS A 22 -3.32 6.50 -4.94
CA CYS A 22 -2.20 7.44 -4.83
C CYS A 22 -0.90 6.87 -5.40
N HIS A 23 -0.66 5.57 -5.26
CA HIS A 23 0.53 4.90 -5.80
C HIS A 23 0.54 4.76 -7.34
N HIS A 24 -0.54 5.16 -8.02
CA HIS A 24 -0.56 5.25 -9.48
C HIS A 24 -0.46 6.69 -9.99
N LEU A 25 -0.46 7.70 -9.10
CA LEU A 25 -0.36 9.10 -9.50
C LEU A 25 1.04 9.45 -10.05
N GLY A 26 2.09 8.83 -9.51
CA GLY A 26 3.46 8.97 -10.02
C GLY A 26 3.68 8.35 -11.41
N ALA A 27 2.79 7.44 -11.84
CA ALA A 27 2.86 6.81 -13.17
C ALA A 27 2.20 7.64 -14.28
N LEU A 28 1.69 8.85 -13.97
CA LEU A 28 1.08 9.72 -14.97
C LEU A 28 2.15 10.31 -15.91
N PRO A 29 1.98 10.22 -17.25
CA PRO A 29 2.93 10.78 -18.22
C PRO A 29 3.16 12.28 -17.99
N GLU A 30 4.43 12.71 -18.09
CA GLU A 30 4.91 14.10 -17.89
C GLU A 30 4.80 14.65 -16.45
N GLY A 31 4.32 13.84 -15.51
CA GLY A 31 3.87 14.33 -14.21
C GLY A 31 2.70 15.31 -14.38
N LEU A 32 2.08 15.74 -13.28
CA LEU A 32 1.01 16.74 -13.33
C LEU A 32 1.55 18.17 -13.64
N GLY A 33 2.68 18.26 -14.33
CA GLY A 33 3.40 19.48 -14.65
C GLY A 33 4.30 19.99 -13.53
N GLN A 34 4.95 21.13 -13.81
CA GLN A 34 5.79 21.85 -12.87
C GLN A 34 4.94 22.54 -11.80
N ALA A 35 5.30 22.39 -10.53
CA ALA A 35 4.74 23.15 -9.40
C ALA A 35 5.53 24.46 -9.14
N GLY A 36 6.65 24.65 -9.85
CA GLY A 36 7.56 25.78 -9.70
C GLY A 36 8.70 25.49 -8.73
N ARG A 37 9.71 26.38 -8.73
CA ARG A 37 10.93 26.28 -7.89
C ARG A 37 11.71 24.96 -8.05
N GLY A 38 11.66 24.36 -9.23
CA GLY A 38 12.35 23.10 -9.53
C GLY A 38 11.66 21.86 -8.97
N THR A 39 10.37 21.95 -8.62
CA THR A 39 9.55 20.81 -8.18
C THR A 39 8.40 20.54 -9.15
N HIS A 40 7.98 19.29 -9.22
CA HIS A 40 6.82 18.83 -9.96
C HIS A 40 5.59 18.73 -9.04
N VAL A 41 4.39 18.79 -9.60
CA VAL A 41 3.14 18.60 -8.82
C VAL A 41 3.09 17.21 -8.16
N THR A 42 3.71 16.21 -8.80
CA THR A 42 3.85 14.86 -8.25
C THR A 42 4.65 14.84 -6.94
N ASP A 43 5.72 15.62 -6.82
CA ASP A 43 6.51 15.74 -5.59
C ASP A 43 5.65 16.16 -4.38
N TRP A 44 4.72 17.08 -4.62
CA TRP A 44 3.79 17.55 -3.59
C TRP A 44 2.72 16.52 -3.24
N ILE A 45 2.30 15.71 -4.21
CA ILE A 45 1.37 14.61 -3.98
C ILE A 45 2.07 13.50 -3.17
N ASP A 46 3.31 13.17 -3.50
CA ASP A 46 4.11 12.18 -2.78
C ASP A 46 4.35 12.60 -1.33
N LEU A 47 4.51 13.91 -1.07
CA LEU A 47 4.57 14.44 0.29
C LEU A 47 3.28 14.17 1.08
N LEU A 48 2.11 14.22 0.43
CA LEU A 48 0.82 13.97 1.07
C LEU A 48 0.50 12.47 1.19
N LEU A 49 1.09 11.64 0.33
CA LEU A 49 0.75 10.25 0.15
C LEU A 49 0.86 9.43 1.46
N PRO A 50 1.92 9.56 2.29
CA PRO A 50 1.98 8.91 3.59
C PRO A 50 0.77 9.19 4.47
N PHE A 51 0.28 10.43 4.50
CA PHE A 51 -0.86 10.82 5.33
C PHE A 51 -2.18 10.29 4.78
N LEU A 52 -2.35 10.32 3.46
CA LEU A 52 -3.56 9.85 2.78
C LEU A 52 -3.76 8.34 2.94
N VAL A 53 -2.66 7.57 3.03
CA VAL A 53 -2.70 6.11 3.22
C VAL A 53 -2.71 5.75 4.71
N LEU A 54 -1.82 6.32 5.53
CA LEU A 54 -1.71 5.95 6.95
C LEU A 54 -2.88 6.51 7.78
N GLY A 55 -3.39 7.69 7.49
CA GLY A 55 -4.52 8.29 8.21
C GLY A 55 -5.72 7.35 8.35
N PRO A 56 -6.33 6.88 7.23
CA PRO A 56 -7.42 5.92 7.30
C PRO A 56 -6.99 4.55 7.85
N ALA A 57 -5.74 4.11 7.66
CA ALA A 57 -5.24 2.86 8.24
C ALA A 57 -5.22 2.91 9.78
N LEU A 58 -4.64 3.96 10.35
CA LEU A 58 -4.57 4.18 11.80
C LEU A 58 -5.97 4.40 12.38
N ALA A 59 -6.84 5.12 11.67
CA ALA A 59 -8.24 5.26 12.06
C ALA A 59 -8.98 3.91 12.06
N THR A 60 -8.67 3.01 11.12
CA THR A 60 -9.19 1.64 11.09
C THR A 60 -8.73 0.86 12.32
N LEU A 61 -7.45 0.93 12.70
CA LEU A 61 -6.92 0.29 13.90
C LEU A 61 -7.58 0.80 15.17
N ALA A 62 -7.76 2.11 15.28
CA ALA A 62 -8.46 2.73 16.41
C ALA A 62 -9.92 2.27 16.50
N ALA A 63 -10.65 2.30 15.38
CA ALA A 63 -12.04 1.85 15.31
C ALA A 63 -12.20 0.34 15.53
N ALA A 64 -11.19 -0.46 15.19
CA ALA A 64 -11.13 -1.90 15.46
C ALA A 64 -10.65 -2.23 16.88
N ARG A 65 -10.29 -1.22 17.70
CA ARG A 65 -9.75 -1.39 19.05
C ARG A 65 -8.51 -2.29 19.07
N ALA A 66 -7.59 -2.04 18.16
CA ALA A 66 -6.37 -2.82 17.98
C ALA A 66 -5.56 -2.96 19.28
N SER A 67 -4.90 -4.10 19.44
CA SER A 67 -4.06 -4.39 20.61
C SER A 67 -2.81 -3.50 20.66
N ARG A 68 -2.14 -3.44 21.82
CA ARG A 68 -0.85 -2.71 21.96
C ARG A 68 0.21 -3.22 21.00
N ALA A 69 0.30 -4.54 20.80
CA ALA A 69 1.24 -5.14 19.86
C ALA A 69 0.94 -4.71 18.41
N THR A 70 -0.34 -4.67 18.05
CA THR A 70 -0.78 -4.20 16.73
C THR A 70 -0.46 -2.72 16.51
N TRP A 71 -0.62 -1.88 17.54
CA TRP A 71 -0.22 -0.46 17.49
C TRP A 71 1.30 -0.29 17.37
N ALA A 72 2.09 -1.09 18.09
CA ALA A 72 3.55 -1.06 17.97
C ALA A 72 3.99 -1.45 16.55
N ALA A 73 3.42 -2.51 15.99
CA ALA A 73 3.67 -2.90 14.61
C ALA A 73 3.26 -1.78 13.63
N ALA A 74 2.08 -1.20 13.80
CA ALA A 74 1.61 -0.10 12.96
C ALA A 74 2.50 1.14 13.06
N ALA A 75 3.04 1.46 14.24
CA ALA A 75 3.98 2.57 14.42
C ALA A 75 5.29 2.33 13.67
N VAL A 76 5.88 1.13 13.79
CA VAL A 76 7.08 0.73 13.05
C VAL A 76 6.81 0.76 11.54
N GLY A 77 5.70 0.16 11.09
CA GLY A 77 5.30 0.16 9.69
C GLY A 77 5.06 1.56 9.13
N SER A 78 4.43 2.44 9.92
CA SER A 78 4.21 3.85 9.55
C SER A 78 5.52 4.63 9.43
N MET A 79 6.47 4.40 10.34
CA MET A 79 7.78 5.03 10.29
C MET A 79 8.57 4.57 9.07
N LEU A 80 8.61 3.26 8.79
CA LEU A 80 9.24 2.72 7.58
C LEU A 80 8.57 3.30 6.34
N TYR A 81 7.23 3.28 6.28
CA TYR A 81 6.48 3.78 5.13
C TYR A 81 6.76 5.25 4.84
N ALA A 82 6.64 6.12 5.84
CA ALA A 82 6.89 7.55 5.69
C ALA A 82 8.36 7.86 5.38
N SER A 83 9.30 7.18 6.03
CA SER A 83 10.73 7.37 5.76
C SER A 83 11.12 6.92 4.36
N GLY A 84 10.62 5.78 3.88
CA GLY A 84 10.89 5.30 2.53
C GLY A 84 10.36 6.27 1.46
N HIS A 85 9.14 6.78 1.64
CA HIS A 85 8.57 7.86 0.82
C HIS A 85 9.42 9.15 0.86
N GLY A 86 9.89 9.55 2.04
CA GLY A 86 10.74 10.73 2.18
C GLY A 86 12.09 10.58 1.48
N ILE A 87 12.69 9.39 1.54
CA ILE A 87 13.94 9.06 0.82
C ILE A 87 13.70 9.10 -0.69
N HIS A 88 12.64 8.44 -1.17
CA HIS A 88 12.21 8.44 -2.57
C HIS A 88 12.04 9.87 -3.10
N LEU A 89 11.24 10.69 -2.41
CA LEU A 89 11.00 12.09 -2.77
C LEU A 89 12.28 12.93 -2.83
N ALA A 90 13.17 12.78 -1.84
CA ALA A 90 14.44 13.49 -1.80
C ALA A 90 15.37 13.06 -2.94
N ALA A 91 15.44 11.75 -3.22
CA ALA A 91 16.25 11.20 -4.29
C ALA A 91 15.74 11.64 -5.67
N ASN A 92 14.42 11.65 -5.89
CA ASN A 92 13.79 12.19 -7.10
C ASN A 92 14.12 13.67 -7.30
N SER A 93 13.99 14.49 -6.24
CA SER A 93 14.34 15.92 -6.28
C SER A 93 15.82 16.13 -6.66
N ILE A 94 16.72 15.31 -6.11
CA ILE A 94 18.14 15.36 -6.45
C ILE A 94 18.37 14.89 -7.89
N GLY A 95 17.74 13.79 -8.32
CA GLY A 95 17.87 13.20 -9.65
C GLY A 95 17.43 14.15 -10.77
N ASN A 96 16.42 14.98 -10.52
CA ASN A 96 15.96 16.01 -11.45
C ASN A 96 17.03 17.11 -11.72
N VAL A 97 17.94 17.33 -10.77
CA VAL A 97 18.99 18.37 -10.87
C VAL A 97 20.35 17.75 -11.21
N ALA A 98 20.66 16.60 -10.63
CA ALA A 98 21.93 15.89 -10.71
C ALA A 98 21.68 14.39 -10.92
N PRO A 99 21.30 13.97 -12.13
CA PRO A 99 21.02 12.56 -12.41
C PRO A 99 22.28 11.72 -12.26
N GLY A 100 22.12 10.50 -11.75
CA GLY A 100 23.22 9.55 -11.58
C GLY A 100 22.83 8.33 -10.77
N GLU A 101 23.73 7.34 -10.72
CA GLU A 101 23.51 6.06 -10.06
C GLU A 101 23.16 6.20 -8.58
N THR A 102 23.76 7.17 -7.88
CA THR A 102 23.44 7.42 -6.46
C THR A 102 21.99 7.86 -6.27
N ALA A 103 21.48 8.79 -7.10
CA ALA A 103 20.09 9.23 -7.01
C ALA A 103 19.15 8.06 -7.30
N HIS A 104 19.44 7.30 -8.36
CA HIS A 104 18.69 6.11 -8.73
C HIS A 104 18.68 5.03 -7.62
N LEU A 105 19.82 4.75 -6.97
CA LEU A 105 19.90 3.78 -5.87
C LEU A 105 18.98 4.17 -4.70
N TRP A 106 19.00 5.43 -4.29
CA TRP A 106 18.19 5.89 -3.16
C TRP A 106 16.71 5.99 -3.51
N ASP A 107 16.41 6.34 -4.75
CA ASP A 107 15.06 6.42 -5.30
C ASP A 107 14.45 5.02 -5.50
N GLU A 108 15.01 4.27 -6.44
CA GLU A 108 14.41 3.06 -6.99
C GLU A 108 14.61 1.82 -6.14
N GLN A 109 15.66 1.78 -5.31
CA GLN A 109 15.95 0.63 -4.45
C GLN A 109 15.71 0.96 -2.98
N VAL A 110 16.48 1.85 -2.38
CA VAL A 110 16.45 2.00 -0.91
C VAL A 110 15.11 2.58 -0.44
N GLY A 111 14.65 3.67 -1.04
CA GLY A 111 13.34 4.27 -0.75
C GLY A 111 12.22 3.26 -0.98
N HIS A 112 12.24 2.61 -2.14
CA HIS A 112 11.27 1.58 -2.49
C HIS A 112 11.32 0.31 -1.62
N TRP A 113 12.45 -0.10 -1.07
CA TRP A 113 12.46 -1.29 -0.22
C TRP A 113 11.91 -0.97 1.17
N ILE A 114 12.26 0.21 1.69
CA ILE A 114 11.87 0.66 3.03
C ILE A 114 10.36 0.92 3.07
N TRP A 115 9.79 1.66 2.11
CA TRP A 115 8.35 1.91 2.10
C TRP A 115 7.53 0.60 1.89
N TYR A 116 8.00 -0.40 1.13
CA TYR A 116 7.30 -1.69 0.95
C TYR A 116 7.26 -2.48 2.24
N ALA A 117 8.39 -2.54 2.93
CA ALA A 117 8.44 -3.13 4.26
C ALA A 117 7.44 -2.44 5.20
N GLY A 118 7.35 -1.10 5.13
CA GLY A 118 6.36 -0.31 5.85
C GLY A 118 4.91 -0.70 5.52
N VAL A 119 4.54 -0.71 4.24
CA VAL A 119 3.20 -1.12 3.79
C VAL A 119 2.87 -2.54 4.24
N ALA A 120 3.80 -3.49 4.09
CA ALA A 120 3.58 -4.88 4.46
C ALA A 120 3.32 -5.03 5.97
N VAL A 121 4.08 -4.31 6.80
CA VAL A 121 3.87 -4.29 8.27
C VAL A 121 2.52 -3.65 8.63
N VAL A 122 2.15 -2.53 8.01
CA VAL A 122 0.85 -1.88 8.23
C VAL A 122 -0.31 -2.79 7.77
N ALA A 123 -0.18 -3.44 6.62
CA ALA A 123 -1.17 -4.41 6.12
C ALA A 123 -1.32 -5.60 7.07
N GLY A 124 -0.21 -6.12 7.61
CA GLY A 124 -0.21 -7.15 8.65
C GLY A 124 -0.92 -6.70 9.93
N ALA A 125 -0.70 -5.46 10.37
CA ALA A 125 -1.38 -4.88 11.53
C ALA A 125 -2.89 -4.74 11.29
N LEU A 126 -3.30 -4.26 10.11
CA LEU A 126 -4.72 -4.18 9.72
C LEU A 126 -5.36 -5.56 9.65
N ALA A 127 -4.68 -6.54 9.05
CA ALA A 127 -5.15 -7.92 8.97
C ALA A 127 -5.34 -8.52 10.37
N ALA A 128 -4.39 -8.32 11.28
CA ALA A 128 -4.49 -8.78 12.66
C ALA A 128 -5.66 -8.11 13.42
N ALA A 129 -5.83 -6.78 13.27
CA ALA A 129 -6.91 -6.03 13.93
C ALA A 129 -8.31 -6.38 13.40
N THR A 130 -8.41 -6.84 12.15
CA THR A 130 -9.69 -7.09 11.48
C THR A 130 -10.00 -8.57 11.27
N ARG A 131 -9.12 -9.50 11.69
CA ARG A 131 -9.20 -10.93 11.40
C ARG A 131 -10.54 -11.59 11.77
N ASP A 132 -11.13 -11.20 12.90
CA ASP A 132 -12.34 -11.83 13.45
C ASP A 132 -13.62 -11.14 12.97
N ARG A 133 -13.50 -10.20 12.03
CA ARG A 133 -14.64 -9.47 11.49
C ARG A 133 -15.29 -10.25 10.36
N PRO A 134 -16.62 -10.24 10.23
CA PRO A 134 -17.27 -10.80 9.05
C PRO A 134 -17.08 -9.88 7.84
N LEU A 135 -17.17 -10.48 6.65
CA LEU A 135 -17.23 -9.74 5.40
C LEU A 135 -18.53 -8.89 5.30
N PRO A 136 -18.58 -7.91 4.37
CA PRO A 136 -19.81 -7.17 4.11
C PRO A 136 -20.98 -8.10 3.80
N GLY A 137 -22.11 -7.92 4.52
CA GLY A 137 -23.28 -8.80 4.40
C GLY A 137 -24.12 -8.58 3.13
N THR A 138 -23.86 -7.52 2.36
CA THR A 138 -24.56 -7.25 1.11
C THR A 138 -23.70 -7.67 -0.09
N ARG A 139 -24.33 -8.19 -1.15
CA ARG A 139 -23.65 -8.54 -2.39
C ARG A 139 -22.84 -7.37 -2.96
N ARG A 140 -23.42 -6.17 -2.98
CA ARG A 140 -22.74 -4.94 -3.44
C ARG A 140 -21.51 -4.63 -2.59
N GLY A 141 -21.62 -4.73 -1.27
CA GLY A 141 -20.50 -4.50 -0.36
C GLY A 141 -19.35 -5.49 -0.57
N LEU A 142 -19.68 -6.77 -0.78
CA LEU A 142 -18.68 -7.80 -1.07
C LEU A 142 -17.97 -7.55 -2.40
N VAL A 143 -18.72 -7.21 -3.46
CA VAL A 143 -18.13 -6.88 -4.78
C VAL A 143 -17.16 -5.71 -4.66
N VAL A 144 -17.55 -4.62 -3.98
CA VAL A 144 -16.67 -3.47 -3.76
C VAL A 144 -15.41 -3.87 -2.99
N ALA A 145 -15.54 -4.67 -1.93
CA ALA A 145 -14.40 -5.13 -1.15
C ALA A 145 -13.42 -5.99 -1.97
N VAL A 146 -13.94 -6.88 -2.83
CA VAL A 146 -13.12 -7.70 -3.74
C VAL A 146 -12.42 -6.83 -4.79
N LEU A 147 -13.12 -5.87 -5.40
CA LEU A 147 -12.52 -4.95 -6.37
C LEU A 147 -11.39 -4.13 -5.74
N LEU A 148 -11.59 -3.61 -4.52
CA LEU A 148 -10.54 -2.91 -3.78
C LEU A 148 -9.36 -3.82 -3.44
N ALA A 149 -9.61 -5.08 -3.06
CA ALA A 149 -8.54 -6.04 -2.80
C ALA A 149 -7.72 -6.34 -4.06
N VAL A 150 -8.37 -6.53 -5.22
CA VAL A 150 -7.69 -6.69 -6.51
C VAL A 150 -6.89 -5.44 -6.86
N ALA A 151 -7.46 -4.25 -6.67
CA ALA A 151 -6.77 -2.99 -6.93
C ALA A 151 -5.51 -2.84 -6.05
N VAL A 152 -5.60 -3.12 -4.75
CA VAL A 152 -4.46 -3.12 -3.83
C VAL A 152 -3.39 -4.12 -4.27
N GLY A 153 -3.78 -5.35 -4.61
CA GLY A 153 -2.85 -6.38 -5.09
C GLY A 153 -2.15 -6.00 -6.39
N SER A 154 -2.90 -5.41 -7.33
CA SER A 154 -2.36 -4.93 -8.61
C SER A 154 -1.40 -3.76 -8.40
N THR A 155 -1.77 -2.82 -7.52
CA THR A 155 -0.94 -1.66 -7.16
C THR A 155 0.38 -2.12 -6.53
N TRP A 156 0.32 -3.07 -5.58
CA TRP A 156 1.50 -3.68 -4.99
C TRP A 156 2.41 -4.26 -6.07
N ALA A 157 1.84 -5.02 -7.01
CA ALA A 157 2.61 -5.68 -8.05
C ALA A 157 3.26 -4.73 -9.04
N THR A 158 2.53 -3.74 -9.57
CA THR A 158 3.08 -2.78 -10.53
C THR A 158 4.18 -1.95 -9.92
N ASN A 159 3.98 -1.47 -8.69
CA ASN A 159 5.01 -0.70 -8.03
C ASN A 159 6.21 -1.61 -7.65
N ALA A 160 5.98 -2.88 -7.26
CA ALA A 160 7.08 -3.79 -6.92
C ALA A 160 7.95 -4.11 -8.14
N THR A 161 7.36 -4.14 -9.34
CA THR A 161 8.11 -4.23 -10.60
C THR A 161 8.88 -2.95 -10.89
N GLY A 162 8.25 -1.78 -10.74
CA GLY A 162 8.90 -0.48 -10.96
C GLY A 162 10.10 -0.27 -10.04
N GLY A 163 9.93 -0.48 -8.74
CA GLY A 163 10.98 -0.24 -7.73
C GLY A 163 11.93 -1.40 -7.47
N GLU A 164 12.22 -2.21 -8.49
CA GLU A 164 13.16 -3.35 -8.43
C GLU A 164 12.93 -4.31 -7.23
N PHE A 165 11.70 -4.37 -6.73
CA PHE A 165 11.27 -5.13 -5.55
C PHE A 165 10.40 -6.33 -5.95
N SER A 166 10.66 -6.90 -7.12
CA SER A 166 9.80 -7.95 -7.69
C SER A 166 9.85 -9.25 -6.89
N TRP A 167 11.04 -9.77 -6.58
CA TRP A 167 11.18 -11.04 -5.86
C TRP A 167 10.73 -10.98 -4.40
N PRO A 168 11.05 -9.94 -3.59
CA PRO A 168 10.52 -9.85 -2.23
C PRO A 168 9.02 -9.51 -2.28
N GLY A 169 8.59 -8.74 -3.28
CA GLY A 169 7.19 -8.45 -3.58
C GLY A 169 6.36 -9.73 -3.80
N LEU A 170 6.88 -10.69 -4.58
CA LEU A 170 6.28 -12.01 -4.78
C LEU A 170 6.25 -12.81 -3.48
N GLY A 171 7.33 -12.80 -2.70
CA GLY A 171 7.39 -13.47 -1.40
C GLY A 171 6.32 -12.97 -0.44
N LEU A 172 6.15 -11.66 -0.32
CA LEU A 172 5.13 -11.04 0.52
C LEU A 172 3.71 -11.27 -0.01
N ALA A 173 3.52 -11.27 -1.34
CA ALA A 173 2.24 -11.64 -1.95
C ALA A 173 1.86 -13.10 -1.64
N ALA A 174 2.81 -14.03 -1.73
CA ALA A 174 2.60 -15.44 -1.38
C ALA A 174 2.28 -15.62 0.11
N LEU A 175 2.95 -14.88 0.99
CA LEU A 175 2.66 -14.87 2.43
C LEU A 175 1.25 -14.33 2.71
N ALA A 176 0.86 -13.22 2.08
CA ALA A 176 -0.48 -12.64 2.16
C ALA A 176 -1.56 -13.61 1.68
N SER A 177 -1.34 -14.27 0.52
CA SER A 177 -2.22 -15.32 -0.01
C SER A 177 -2.35 -16.50 0.95
N THR A 178 -1.23 -17.03 1.41
CA THR A 178 -1.20 -18.20 2.31
C THR A 178 -1.89 -17.90 3.64
N TRP A 179 -1.57 -16.76 4.24
CA TRP A 179 -2.21 -16.32 5.47
C TRP A 179 -3.71 -16.10 5.27
N GLY A 180 -4.10 -15.45 4.18
CA GLY A 180 -5.49 -15.16 3.87
C GLY A 180 -6.34 -16.42 3.65
N VAL A 181 -5.79 -17.43 2.98
CA VAL A 181 -6.45 -18.73 2.80
C VAL A 181 -6.63 -19.44 4.15
N ARG A 182 -5.62 -19.41 5.03
CA ARG A 182 -5.70 -19.98 6.38
C ARG A 182 -6.72 -19.26 7.26
N HIS A 183 -6.98 -17.98 7.01
CA HIS A 183 -7.92 -17.14 7.76
C HIS A 183 -9.10 -16.68 6.90
N ARG A 184 -9.56 -17.53 5.98
CA ARG A 184 -10.58 -17.20 4.96
C ARG A 184 -11.95 -16.78 5.52
N HIS A 185 -12.18 -16.96 6.81
CA HIS A 185 -13.39 -16.49 7.48
C HIS A 185 -13.25 -14.98 7.78
N GLY A 186 -13.67 -14.12 6.86
CA GLY A 186 -13.61 -12.66 7.04
C GLY A 186 -12.62 -11.96 6.11
N PRO A 187 -12.03 -10.83 6.53
CA PRO A 187 -11.03 -10.07 5.77
C PRO A 187 -9.80 -10.87 5.31
N GLY A 188 -9.50 -12.02 5.90
CA GLY A 188 -8.46 -12.91 5.38
C GLY A 188 -8.71 -13.35 3.94
N LEU A 189 -9.96 -13.52 3.53
CA LEU A 189 -10.30 -13.75 2.12
C LEU A 189 -9.87 -12.58 1.22
N LEU A 190 -10.08 -11.34 1.67
CA LEU A 190 -9.70 -10.15 0.89
C LEU A 190 -8.18 -10.03 0.77
N LEU A 191 -7.43 -10.35 1.84
CA LEU A 191 -5.98 -10.40 1.76
C LEU A 191 -5.50 -11.53 0.84
N ALA A 192 -6.20 -12.66 0.81
CA ALA A 192 -5.90 -13.74 -0.14
C ALA A 192 -6.09 -13.30 -1.59
N VAL A 193 -7.19 -12.59 -1.87
CA VAL A 193 -7.49 -12.02 -3.19
C VAL A 193 -6.43 -10.99 -3.60
N ALA A 194 -6.03 -10.09 -2.69
CA ALA A 194 -4.98 -9.10 -2.96
C ALA A 194 -3.63 -9.78 -3.26
N GLY A 195 -3.23 -10.76 -2.44
CA GLY A 195 -2.01 -11.54 -2.68
C GLY A 195 -2.06 -12.31 -3.99
N ALA A 196 -3.20 -12.93 -4.33
CA ALA A 196 -3.37 -13.67 -5.58
C ALA A 196 -3.30 -12.75 -6.80
N ALA A 197 -3.93 -11.58 -6.74
CA ALA A 197 -3.82 -10.56 -7.77
C ALA A 197 -2.36 -10.14 -7.95
N ALA A 198 -1.62 -9.89 -6.86
CA ALA A 198 -0.22 -9.54 -6.92
C ALA A 198 0.66 -10.64 -7.54
N LEU A 199 0.42 -11.91 -7.19
CA LEU A 199 1.13 -13.06 -7.76
C LEU A 199 0.90 -13.23 -9.27
N VAL A 200 -0.23 -12.78 -9.79
CA VAL A 200 -0.53 -12.79 -11.23
C VAL A 200 0.07 -11.57 -11.93
N VAL A 201 -0.06 -10.39 -11.32
CA VAL A 201 0.35 -9.13 -11.96
C VAL A 201 1.86 -8.98 -12.00
N VAL A 202 2.63 -9.37 -10.97
CA VAL A 202 4.11 -9.22 -11.00
C VAL A 202 4.74 -9.95 -12.20
N PRO A 203 4.44 -11.24 -12.49
CA PRO A 203 4.98 -11.90 -13.68
C PRO A 203 4.57 -11.25 -15.00
N VAL A 204 3.34 -10.74 -15.08
CA VAL A 204 2.84 -10.04 -16.29
C VAL A 204 3.58 -8.72 -16.48
N SER A 205 3.76 -7.94 -15.41
CA SER A 205 4.51 -6.68 -15.43
C SER A 205 5.97 -6.90 -15.82
N LEU A 206 6.61 -7.97 -15.33
CA LEU A 206 7.99 -8.33 -15.71
C LEU A 206 8.13 -8.75 -17.17
N ALA A 207 7.06 -9.21 -17.82
CA ALA A 207 7.11 -9.63 -19.22
C ALA A 207 6.97 -8.46 -20.22
N VAL A 208 6.63 -7.26 -19.72
CA VAL A 208 6.41 -6.05 -20.55
C VAL A 208 7.46 -4.95 -20.34
N VAL A 209 8.39 -5.15 -19.39
CA VAL A 209 9.56 -4.29 -19.13
C VAL A 209 10.78 -4.92 -19.78
#